data_AF-A0A9E4IX69-F1
#
_entry.id   AF-A0A9E4IX69-F1
#
_cell.length_a   1.000
_cell.length_b   1.000
_cell.length_c   1.000
_cell.angle_alpha   90.00
_cell.angle_beta   90.00
_cell.angle_gamma   90.00
#
_symmetry.space_group_name_H-M   'P 1'
#
loop_
_entity.id
_entity.type
_entity.pdbx_description
1 polymer ?
#
loop_
_entity_poly.entity_id
_entity_poly.type
_entity_poly.pdbx_seq_one_letter_code
_entity_poly.pdbx_strand_id
1 'polypeptide(L)'
;MNRLTAWTVHTSTVLVGGTGLVYAWMRYFTTPTDEFAVVGHPWQPHLQHLHLWTAPLLVFAVGLIWRDHVWRHYRRRVRDRRRSGLSLLLGCAPMIVSGYLIQTAVGDVWRQTWIATHLVASALFLLGYGAHMVKPLRVALTRQQT
;
A
#
# COMPACT_ATOMS: atom_id res chain seq x y z
N MET A 1 19.66 4.25 -1.12
CA MET A 1 18.98 3.45 -0.08
C MET A 1 19.82 2.20 0.16
N ASN A 2 19.97 1.71 1.38
CA ASN A 2 20.71 0.44 1.59
C ASN A 2 19.86 -0.75 1.07
N ARG A 3 20.49 -1.91 0.84
CA ARG A 3 19.82 -3.09 0.26
C ARG A 3 18.73 -3.65 1.17
N LEU A 4 18.95 -3.65 2.48
CA LEU A 4 18.00 -4.17 3.46
C LEU A 4 16.72 -3.34 3.47
N THR A 5 16.82 -2.01 3.57
CA THR A 5 15.68 -1.09 3.49
C THR A 5 14.92 -1.27 2.19
N ALA A 6 15.61 -1.45 1.05
CA ALA A 6 14.92 -1.72 -0.21
C ALA A 6 14.10 -3.01 -0.13
N TRP A 7 14.71 -4.11 0.30
CA TRP A 7 14.00 -5.38 0.50
C TRP A 7 12.82 -5.25 1.45
N THR A 8 13.00 -4.61 2.61
CA THR A 8 11.92 -4.41 3.59
C THR A 8 10.73 -3.69 2.96
N VAL A 9 10.97 -2.65 2.18
CA VAL A 9 9.91 -1.85 1.55
C VAL A 9 9.21 -2.63 0.44
N HIS A 10 9.97 -3.28 -0.45
CA HIS A 10 9.40 -4.04 -1.54
C HIS A 10 8.58 -5.23 -1.02
N THR A 11 9.14 -6.01 -0.09
CA THR A 11 8.46 -7.18 0.48
C THR A 11 7.22 -6.77 1.26
N SER A 12 7.30 -5.75 2.12
CA SER A 12 6.10 -5.28 2.86
C SER A 12 5.02 -4.74 1.93
N THR A 13 5.39 -4.00 0.88
CA THR A 13 4.44 -3.49 -0.12
C THR A 13 3.74 -4.64 -0.86
N VAL A 14 4.49 -5.66 -1.28
CA VAL A 14 3.94 -6.83 -1.97
C VAL A 14 3.02 -7.64 -1.06
N LEU A 15 3.42 -7.88 0.19
CA LEU A 15 2.61 -8.63 1.14
C LEU A 15 1.29 -7.91 1.46
N VAL A 16 1.34 -6.64 1.84
CA VAL A 16 0.14 -5.86 2.20
C VAL A 16 -0.73 -5.61 0.97
N GLY A 17 -0.12 -5.19 -0.14
CA GLY A 17 -0.83 -4.93 -1.39
C GLY A 17 -1.47 -6.19 -1.96
N GLY A 18 -0.73 -7.30 -2.00
CA GLY A 18 -1.23 -8.58 -2.51
C GLY A 18 -2.39 -9.12 -1.68
N THR A 19 -2.24 -9.15 -0.35
CA THR A 19 -3.32 -9.60 0.55
C THR A 19 -4.54 -8.70 0.47
N GLY A 20 -4.35 -7.38 0.37
CA GLY A 20 -5.45 -6.41 0.23
C GLY A 20 -6.20 -6.54 -1.10
N LEU A 21 -5.48 -6.75 -2.20
CA LEU A 21 -6.08 -6.97 -3.54
C LEU A 21 -6.88 -8.27 -3.58
N VAL A 22 -6.32 -9.38 -3.07
CA VAL A 22 -7.03 -10.66 -3.02
C VAL A 22 -8.24 -10.59 -2.10
N TYR A 23 -8.11 -9.92 -0.94
CA TYR A 23 -9.23 -9.69 -0.04
C TYR A 23 -10.35 -8.87 -0.70
N ALA A 24 -10.02 -7.77 -1.37
CA ALA A 24 -10.99 -6.94 -2.10
C ALA A 24 -11.66 -7.75 -3.22
N TRP A 25 -10.90 -8.58 -3.94
CA TRP A 25 -11.46 -9.50 -4.93
C TRP A 25 -12.51 -10.43 -4.33
N MET A 26 -12.17 -11.13 -3.23
CA MET A 26 -13.10 -12.00 -2.51
C MET A 26 -14.32 -11.26 -1.94
N ARG A 27 -14.17 -9.97 -1.59
CA ARG A 27 -15.29 -9.21 -1.03
C ARG A 27 -16.30 -8.76 -2.08
N TYR A 28 -15.83 -8.40 -3.28
CA TYR A 28 -16.65 -7.70 -4.27
C TYR A 28 -16.96 -8.51 -5.54
N PHE A 29 -16.20 -9.58 -5.82
CA PHE A 29 -16.29 -10.29 -7.10
C PHE A 29 -16.55 -11.80 -6.98
N THR A 30 -16.52 -12.39 -5.78
CA THR A 30 -16.85 -13.82 -5.59
C THR A 30 -18.29 -14.00 -5.13
N THR A 31 -18.93 -15.05 -5.64
CA THR A 31 -20.29 -15.44 -5.25
C THR A 31 -20.25 -16.22 -3.94
N PRO A 32 -21.08 -15.88 -2.94
CA PRO A 32 -21.20 -16.66 -1.71
C PRO A 32 -21.57 -18.12 -2.00
N THR A 33 -21.12 -19.04 -1.15
CA THR A 33 -21.31 -20.49 -1.34
C THR A 33 -22.74 -20.95 -1.07
N ASP A 34 -23.50 -20.18 -0.31
CA ASP A 34 -24.89 -20.45 0.07
C ASP A 34 -25.63 -19.13 0.36
N GLU A 35 -26.96 -19.18 0.48
CA GLU A 35 -27.82 -18.01 0.64
C GLU A 35 -27.66 -17.27 1.97
N PHE A 36 -27.10 -17.92 2.99
CA PHE A 36 -26.88 -17.36 4.33
C PHE A 36 -25.42 -16.98 4.59
N ALA A 37 -24.54 -17.17 3.59
CA ALA A 37 -23.13 -16.87 3.72
C ALA A 37 -22.88 -15.37 3.87
N VAL A 38 -22.30 -15.00 5.02
CA VAL A 38 -21.91 -13.61 5.35
C VAL A 38 -20.67 -13.15 4.56
N VAL A 39 -19.89 -14.11 4.04
CA VAL A 39 -18.66 -13.89 3.29
C VAL A 39 -18.79 -14.39 1.86
N GLY A 40 -18.12 -13.71 0.91
CA GLY A 40 -18.14 -14.07 -0.50
C GLY A 40 -17.26 -15.28 -0.84
N HIS A 41 -16.28 -15.63 -0.01
CA HIS A 41 -15.40 -16.79 -0.20
C HIS A 41 -14.95 -17.34 1.17
N PRO A 42 -14.80 -18.67 1.36
CA PRO A 42 -14.41 -19.25 2.66
C PRO A 42 -13.07 -18.71 3.22
N TRP A 43 -12.15 -18.35 2.34
CA TRP A 43 -10.86 -17.76 2.73
C TRP A 43 -10.86 -16.24 2.96
N GLN A 44 -11.97 -15.54 2.71
CA GLN A 44 -12.08 -14.10 2.93
C GLN A 44 -11.60 -13.65 4.34
N PRO A 45 -12.02 -14.28 5.45
CA PRO A 45 -11.54 -13.87 6.79
C PRO A 45 -10.04 -14.09 7.00
N HIS A 46 -9.47 -15.16 6.43
CA HIS A 46 -8.03 -15.42 6.53
C HIS A 46 -7.21 -14.35 5.81
N LEU A 47 -7.64 -13.94 4.61
CA LEU A 47 -7.00 -12.85 3.87
C LEU A 47 -7.14 -11.51 4.59
N GLN A 48 -8.27 -11.25 5.24
CA GLN A 48 -8.45 -10.06 6.08
C GLN A 48 -7.43 -10.01 7.23
N HIS A 49 -7.27 -11.11 7.96
CA HIS A 49 -6.32 -11.19 9.07
C HIS A 49 -4.88 -11.04 8.57
N LEU A 50 -4.53 -11.72 7.47
CA LEU A 50 -3.19 -11.64 6.90
C LEU A 50 -2.87 -10.22 6.42
N HIS A 51 -3.83 -9.52 5.82
CA HIS A 51 -3.68 -8.12 5.45
C HIS A 51 -3.43 -7.24 6.68
N LEU A 52 -4.20 -7.45 7.76
CA LEU A 52 -4.05 -6.69 9.00
C LEU A 52 -2.70 -6.96 9.69
N TRP A 53 -2.20 -8.20 9.65
CA TRP A 53 -0.89 -8.56 10.23
C TRP A 53 0.30 -8.06 9.43
N THR A 54 0.16 -7.99 8.10
CA THR A 54 1.23 -7.51 7.23
C THR A 54 1.29 -5.98 7.20
N ALA A 55 0.17 -5.28 7.45
CA ALA A 55 0.10 -3.82 7.41
C ALA A 55 1.16 -3.10 8.29
N PRO A 56 1.39 -3.50 9.57
CA PRO A 56 2.45 -2.94 10.40
C PRO A 56 3.86 -3.00 9.77
N LEU A 57 4.15 -4.01 8.94
CA LEU A 57 5.44 -4.12 8.26
C LEU A 57 5.64 -2.98 7.27
N LEU A 58 4.58 -2.62 6.52
CA LEU A 58 4.63 -1.52 5.56
C LEU A 58 4.72 -0.16 6.29
N VAL A 59 3.96 0.02 7.38
CA VAL A 59 4.05 1.23 8.21
C VAL A 59 5.47 1.43 8.74
N PHE A 60 6.07 0.36 9.28
CA PHE A 60 7.45 0.40 9.74
C PHE A 60 8.44 0.70 8.60
N ALA A 61 8.27 0.07 7.44
CA ALA A 61 9.11 0.30 6.27
C ALA A 61 9.04 1.75 5.80
N VAL A 62 7.85 2.36 5.78
CA VAL A 62 7.65 3.79 5.47
C VAL A 62 8.42 4.67 6.45
N GLY A 63 8.39 4.35 7.75
CA GLY A 63 9.17 5.04 8.78
C GLY A 63 10.68 4.97 8.53
N LEU A 64 11.21 3.81 8.12
CA LEU A 64 12.63 3.66 7.77
C LEU A 64 13.02 4.53 6.55
N ILE A 65 12.20 4.50 5.48
CA ILE A 65 12.47 5.31 4.27
C ILE A 65 12.36 6.81 4.57
N TRP A 66 11.43 7.21 5.45
CA TRP A 66 11.25 8.62 5.81
C TRP A 66 12.58 9.22 6.29
N ARG A 67 13.25 8.57 7.25
CA ARG A 67 14.52 9.04 7.81
C ARG A 67 15.67 8.96 6.79
N ASP A 68 15.85 7.79 6.17
CA ASP A 68 17.09 7.47 5.45
C ASP A 68 17.09 7.92 3.98
N HIS A 69 15.90 8.09 3.40
CA HIS A 69 15.73 8.44 2.00
C HIS A 69 15.04 9.79 1.85
N VAL A 70 13.80 9.94 2.31
CA VAL A 70 13.00 11.13 1.99
C VAL A 70 13.52 12.38 2.67
N TRP A 71 13.77 12.33 3.98
CA TRP A 71 14.30 13.46 4.74
C TRP A 71 15.69 13.88 4.27
N ARG A 72 16.54 12.91 3.94
CA ARG A 72 17.89 13.15 3.42
C ARG A 72 17.86 13.81 2.03
N HIS A 73 16.99 13.36 1.14
CA HIS A 73 16.79 13.98 -0.18
C HIS A 73 16.14 15.37 -0.07
N TYR A 74 15.23 15.57 0.89
CA TYR A 74 14.62 16.87 1.17
C TYR A 74 15.67 17.90 1.64
N ARG A 75 16.49 17.56 2.64
CA ARG A 75 17.55 18.45 3.15
C ARG A 75 18.62 18.77 2.12
N ARG A 76 18.98 17.81 1.27
CA ARG A 76 20.03 17.97 0.24
C ARG A 76 19.55 18.65 -1.06
N ARG A 77 18.27 19.09 -1.13
CA ARG A 77 17.64 19.70 -2.31
C ARG A 77 17.88 18.94 -3.63
N VAL A 78 18.03 17.62 -3.56
CA VAL A 78 18.22 16.80 -4.76
C VAL A 78 16.95 16.88 -5.60
N ARG A 79 17.08 17.40 -6.83
CA ARG A 79 15.95 17.75 -7.71
C ARG A 79 15.26 16.51 -8.29
N ASP A 80 16.03 15.43 -8.49
CA ASP A 80 15.50 14.18 -9.01
C ASP A 80 14.61 13.44 -8.01
N ARG A 81 13.41 13.07 -8.48
CA ARG A 81 12.47 12.11 -7.85
C ARG A 81 11.91 12.49 -6.46
N ARG A 82 12.24 13.68 -5.93
CA ARG A 82 11.73 14.20 -4.64
C ARG A 82 10.20 14.32 -4.61
N ARG A 83 9.60 14.85 -5.68
CA ARG A 83 8.13 15.05 -5.75
C ARG A 83 7.37 13.72 -5.71
N SER A 84 7.83 12.73 -6.47
CA SER A 84 7.20 11.41 -6.50
C SER A 84 7.37 10.62 -5.20
N GLY A 85 8.51 10.75 -4.51
CA GLY A 85 8.70 10.12 -3.21
C GLY A 85 7.83 10.76 -2.12
N LEU A 86 7.70 12.09 -2.14
CA LEU A 86 6.87 12.82 -1.18
C LEU A 86 5.38 12.57 -1.41
N SER A 87 4.92 12.54 -2.67
CA SER A 87 3.51 12.25 -2.98
C SER A 87 3.12 10.84 -2.55
N LEU A 88 4.02 9.86 -2.67
CA LEU A 88 3.79 8.50 -2.18
C LEU A 88 3.64 8.43 -0.67
N LEU A 89 4.49 9.15 0.06
CA LEU A 89 4.43 9.23 1.52
C LEU A 89 3.15 9.91 2.00
N LEU A 90 2.79 11.03 1.37
CA LEU A 90 1.55 11.74 1.68
C LEU A 90 0.31 10.93 1.33
N GLY A 91 0.34 10.16 0.23
CA GLY A 91 -0.75 9.25 -0.15
C GLY A 91 -0.85 8.01 0.73
N CYS A 92 0.24 7.61 1.40
CA CYS A 92 0.24 6.48 2.32
C CYS A 92 -0.49 6.80 3.64
N ALA A 93 -0.43 8.05 4.10
CA ALA A 93 -1.11 8.47 5.33
C ALA A 93 -2.63 8.22 5.35
N PRO A 94 -3.43 8.69 4.37
CA PRO A 94 -4.87 8.43 4.35
C PRO A 94 -5.20 6.94 4.21
N MET A 95 -4.34 6.14 3.58
CA MET A 95 -4.47 4.68 3.52
C MET A 95 -4.30 4.05 4.91
N ILE A 96 -3.24 4.40 5.64
CA ILE A 96 -2.98 3.85 6.98
C ILE A 96 -4.08 4.28 7.96
N VAL A 97 -4.38 5.58 8.01
CA VAL A 97 -5.35 6.14 8.95
C VAL A 97 -6.73 5.54 8.72
N SER A 98 -7.20 5.47 7.48
CA SER A 98 -8.50 4.87 7.16
C SER A 98 -8.56 3.38 7.54
N GLY A 99 -7.45 2.63 7.43
CA GLY A 99 -7.37 1.24 7.87
C GLY A 99 -7.69 1.06 9.36
N TYR A 100 -7.17 1.93 10.21
CA TYR A 100 -7.51 1.96 11.65
C TYR A 100 -8.95 2.38 11.88
N LEU A 101 -9.42 3.42 11.18
CA LEU A 101 -10.77 3.96 11.35
C LEU A 101 -11.87 2.98 10.92
N ILE A 102 -11.61 2.09 9.95
CA ILE A 102 -12.54 1.00 9.61
C ILE A 102 -12.77 0.06 10.80
N GLN A 103 -11.74 -0.21 11.60
CA GLN A 103 -11.83 -1.13 12.74
C GLN A 103 -12.61 -0.51 13.90
N THR A 104 -12.50 0.80 14.10
CA THR A 104 -13.09 1.51 15.25
C THR A 104 -14.40 2.23 14.93
N ALA A 105 -14.82 2.29 13.66
CA ALA A 105 -16.07 2.93 13.26
C ALA A 105 -17.30 2.17 13.79
N VAL A 106 -18.13 2.86 14.57
CA VAL A 106 -19.39 2.32 15.10
C VAL A 106 -20.53 2.47 14.10
N GLY A 107 -20.64 3.64 13.44
CA GLY A 107 -21.72 3.92 12.49
C GLY A 107 -21.42 3.46 11.07
N ASP A 108 -22.44 2.95 10.38
CA ASP A 108 -22.33 2.42 9.02
C ASP A 108 -21.83 3.45 8.02
N VAL A 109 -22.34 4.69 8.08
CA VAL A 109 -21.92 5.79 7.20
C VAL A 109 -20.42 6.05 7.34
N TRP A 110 -19.90 6.07 8.57
CA TRP A 110 -18.47 6.24 8.79
C TRP A 110 -17.66 5.05 8.32
N ARG A 111 -18.10 3.83 8.63
CA ARG A 111 -17.45 2.61 8.16
C ARG A 111 -17.33 2.59 6.63
N GLN A 112 -18.40 2.91 5.90
CA GLN A 112 -18.39 2.95 4.43
C GLN A 112 -17.48 4.06 3.89
N THR A 113 -17.51 5.24 4.51
CA THR A 113 -16.63 6.36 4.13
C THR A 113 -15.15 5.97 4.27
N TRP A 114 -14.79 5.30 5.37
CA TRP A 114 -13.41 4.86 5.59
C TRP A 114 -13.02 3.72 4.67
N ILE A 115 -13.92 2.78 4.35
CA ILE A 115 -13.67 1.75 3.33
C ILE A 115 -13.36 2.41 1.99
N ALA A 116 -14.20 3.35 1.52
CA ALA A 116 -13.98 4.02 0.25
C ALA A 116 -12.66 4.80 0.23
N THR A 117 -12.38 5.55 1.30
CA THR A 117 -11.12 6.29 1.47
C THR A 117 -9.92 5.35 1.42
N HIS A 118 -10.01 4.22 2.10
CA HIS A 118 -8.94 3.22 2.15
C HIS A 118 -8.68 2.61 0.77
N LEU A 119 -9.72 2.20 0.05
CA LEU A 119 -9.58 1.61 -1.28
C LEU A 119 -8.99 2.59 -2.29
N VAL A 120 -9.48 3.84 -2.32
CA VAL A 120 -8.96 4.87 -3.23
C VAL A 120 -7.50 5.20 -2.90
N ALA A 121 -7.17 5.42 -1.62
CA ALA A 121 -5.81 5.72 -1.22
C ALA A 121 -4.85 4.55 -1.51
N SER A 122 -5.28 3.31 -1.26
CA SER A 122 -4.53 2.09 -1.57
C SER A 122 -4.26 1.95 -3.07
N ALA A 123 -5.26 2.17 -3.92
CA ALA A 123 -5.10 2.10 -5.37
C ALA A 123 -4.10 3.16 -5.86
N LEU A 124 -4.24 4.41 -5.41
CA LEU A 124 -3.32 5.49 -5.75
C LEU A 124 -1.89 5.19 -5.27
N PHE A 125 -1.74 4.65 -4.07
CA PHE A 125 -0.45 4.26 -3.52
C PHE A 125 0.21 3.15 -4.36
N LEU A 126 -0.49 2.06 -4.66
CA LEU A 126 0.05 0.93 -5.43
C LEU A 126 0.43 1.35 -6.86
N LEU A 127 -0.43 2.09 -7.54
CA LEU A 127 -0.16 2.61 -8.89
C LEU A 127 1.02 3.60 -8.89
N GLY A 128 1.02 4.54 -7.94
CA GLY A 128 2.09 5.51 -7.77
C GLY A 128 3.43 4.82 -7.46
N TYR A 129 3.39 3.75 -6.66
CA TYR A 129 4.58 3.01 -6.25
C TYR A 129 5.15 2.22 -7.43
N GLY A 130 4.29 1.52 -8.17
CA GLY A 130 4.66 0.87 -9.43
C GLY A 130 5.27 1.86 -10.43
N ALA A 131 4.63 3.01 -10.65
CA ALA A 131 5.17 4.06 -11.53
C ALA A 131 6.51 4.62 -11.04
N HIS A 132 6.69 4.75 -9.72
CA HIS A 132 7.96 5.17 -9.13
C HIS A 132 9.07 4.12 -9.39
N MET A 133 8.74 2.81 -9.41
CA MET A 133 9.66 1.72 -9.70
C MET A 133 10.02 1.55 -11.19
N VAL A 134 9.16 1.97 -12.12
CA VAL A 134 9.39 1.78 -13.57
C VAL A 134 10.38 2.80 -14.17
N LYS A 135 10.37 4.06 -13.69
CA LYS A 135 11.28 5.11 -14.19
C LYS A 135 12.80 4.78 -14.10
N PRO A 136 13.33 4.24 -12.99
CA PRO A 136 14.74 3.87 -12.90
C PRO A 136 15.08 2.63 -13.74
N LEU A 137 14.16 1.68 -13.91
CA LEU A 137 14.35 0.52 -14.80
C LEU A 137 14.54 0.95 -16.26
N ARG A 138 13.67 1.85 -16.75
CA ARG A 138 13.78 2.37 -18.12
C ARG A 138 15.11 3.06 -18.37
N VAL A 139 15.55 3.93 -17.46
CA VAL A 139 16.83 4.64 -17.58
C VAL A 139 18.03 3.69 -17.55
N ALA A 140 17.99 2.64 -16.74
CA ALA A 140 19.05 1.63 -16.68
C ALA A 140 19.16 0.82 -17.98
N LEU A 141 18.02 0.39 -18.55
CA LEU A 141 17.97 -0.35 -19.81
C LEU A 141 18.46 0.49 -21.00
N THR A 142 18.12 1.79 -21.04
CA THR A 142 18.59 2.68 -22.12
C THR A 142 20.10 2.94 -22.06
N ARG A 143 20.71 2.96 -20.86
CA ARG A 143 22.16 3.13 -20.68
C ARG A 143 23.00 1.89 -21.02
N GLN A 144 22.40 0.70 -21.08
CA GLN A 144 23.09 -0.53 -21.52
C GLN A 144 23.09 -0.70 -23.05
N GLN A 145 22.33 0.12 -23.77
CA GLN A 145 22.22 0.08 -25.24
C GLN A 145 23.07 1.15 -25.95
N THR A 146 23.77 2.00 -25.19
CA THR A 146 24.69 3.05 -25.66
C THR A 146 26.09 2.74 -25.21
#